data_AF-A0A834IGJ3-F1
#
_entry.id   AF-A0A834IGJ3-F1
#
_cell.length_a   1.000
_cell.length_b   1.000
_cell.length_c   1.000
_cell.angle_alpha   90.00
_cell.angle_beta   90.00
_cell.angle_gamma   90.00
#
_symmetry.space_group_name_H-M   'P 1'
#
loop_
_entity.id
_entity.type
_entity.pdbx_description
1 polymer ?
#
loop_
_entity_poly.entity_id
_entity_poly.type
_entity_poly.pdbx_seq_one_letter_code
_entity_poly.pdbx_strand_id
1 'polypeptide(L)' 'MFKSFIVKTDVTSLCIFNDWLLAGIGGFLNIFHINDCKLIQKVEIFTGQKIHGIIPCSISRDIILYGDCNIIRLDINS' A
#
# COMPACT_ATOMS: atom_id res chain seq x y z
N MET A 1 -1.44 -16.96 21.24
CA MET A 1 -1.95 -17.70 20.07
C MET A 1 -1.80 -16.81 18.85
N PHE A 2 -0.85 -17.08 17.97
CA PHE A 2 -0.67 -16.33 16.71
C PHE A 2 -1.83 -16.67 15.77
N LYS A 3 -2.57 -15.67 15.28
CA LYS A 3 -3.56 -15.83 14.20
C LYS A 3 -2.95 -15.30 12.92
N SER A 4 -2.68 -16.17 11.95
CA SER A 4 -2.25 -15.79 10.60
C SER A 4 -3.45 -15.80 9.65
N PHE A 5 -3.74 -14.68 9.00
CA PHE A 5 -4.67 -14.61 7.88
C PHE A 5 -3.88 -14.67 6.58
N ILE A 6 -4.11 -15.68 5.75
CA ILE A 6 -3.44 -15.81 4.44
C ILE A 6 -4.31 -15.12 3.39
N VAL A 7 -3.88 -13.95 2.93
CA VAL A 7 -4.47 -13.28 1.77
C VAL A 7 -3.73 -13.77 0.53
N LYS A 8 -4.37 -14.59 -0.31
CA LYS A 8 -3.80 -15.07 -1.57
C LYS A 8 -4.17 -14.10 -2.69
N THR A 9 -3.24 -13.21 -3.02
CA THR A 9 -3.36 -12.25 -4.12
C THR A 9 -1.97 -11.93 -4.64
N ASP A 10 -1.87 -11.50 -5.90
CA ASP A 10 -0.61 -11.10 -6.51
C ASP A 10 -0.23 -9.70 -5.99
N VAL A 11 0.38 -9.67 -4.81
CA VAL A 11 0.95 -8.45 -4.24
C VAL A 11 2.21 -8.10 -5.02
N THR A 12 2.23 -6.91 -5.62
CA THR A 12 3.34 -6.42 -6.44
C THR A 12 4.32 -5.57 -5.66
N SER A 13 3.87 -4.94 -4.56
CA SER A 13 4.71 -4.15 -3.67
C SER A 13 4.17 -4.12 -2.24
N LEU A 14 5.06 -4.04 -1.26
CA LEU A 14 4.74 -3.94 0.17
C LEU A 14 5.60 -2.86 0.82
N CYS A 15 5.01 -2.09 1.73
CA CYS A 15 5.71 -1.13 2.56
C CYS A 15 5.06 -1.06 3.95
N ILE A 16 5.87 -1.12 5.00
CA ILE A 16 5.41 -0.82 6.36
C ILE A 16 5.66 0.67 6.61
N PHE A 17 4.63 1.38 7.05
CA PHE A 17 4.70 2.80 7.35
C PHE A 17 3.95 3.08 8.65
N ASN A 18 4.68 3.36 9.73
CA ASN A 18 4.12 3.44 11.09
C ASN A 18 3.33 2.15 11.44
N ASP A 19 2.08 2.28 11.88
CA ASP A 19 1.20 1.14 12.23
C ASP A 19 0.47 0.53 11.01
N TRP A 20 0.87 0.92 9.79
CA TRP A 20 0.12 0.67 8.57
C TRP A 20 0.94 -0.24 7.64
N LEU A 21 0.27 -1.21 7.05
CA LEU A 21 0.80 -2.04 5.97
C LEU A 21 0.19 -1.56 4.65
N LEU A 22 1.05 -1.03 3.79
CA LEU A 22 0.71 -0.58 2.45
C LEU A 22 1.01 -1.70 1.46
N ALA A 23 -0.02 -2.18 0.75
CA ALA A 23 0.10 -3.28 -0.21
C ALA A 23 -0.39 -2.86 -1.59
N GLY A 24 0.54 -2.81 -2.54
CA GLY A 24 0.23 -2.66 -3.96
C GLY A 24 -0.26 -3.98 -4.54
N ILE A 25 -1.49 -4.00 -5.04
CA ILE A 25 -2.11 -5.16 -5.69
C ILE A 25 -2.71 -4.69 -7.02
N GLY A 26 -2.05 -5.05 -8.11
CA GLY A 26 -2.35 -4.43 -9.40
C GLY A 26 -2.18 -2.91 -9.32
N GLY A 27 -3.16 -2.16 -9.80
CA GLY A 27 -3.19 -0.68 -9.73
C GLY A 27 -3.72 -0.10 -8.43
N PHE A 28 -4.03 -0.95 -7.44
CA PHE A 28 -4.66 -0.54 -6.20
C PHE A 28 -3.68 -0.55 -5.03
N LEU A 29 -3.71 0.52 -4.24
CA LEU A 29 -3.09 0.57 -2.93
C LEU A 29 -4.10 0.13 -1.87
N ASN A 30 -3.80 -0.96 -1.17
CA ASN A 30 -4.57 -1.44 -0.03
C ASN A 30 -3.82 -1.06 1.25
N ILE A 31 -4.54 -0.46 2.19
CA ILE A 31 -3.99 0.03 3.44
C ILE A 31 -4.59 -0.82 4.55
N PHE A 32 -3.75 -1.55 5.26
CA PHE A 32 -4.15 -2.36 6.41
C PHE A 32 -3.56 -1.78 7.69
N HIS A 33 -4.28 -1.90 8.79
CA HIS A 33 -3.69 -1.67 10.10
C HIS A 33 -2.95 -2.93 10.55
N ILE A 34 -1.70 -2.79 11.02
CA ILE A 34 -0.78 -3.92 11.19
C ILE A 34 -1.18 -4.83 12.36
N ASN A 35 -1.77 -4.27 13.42
CA ASN A 35 -2.04 -5.00 14.66
C ASN A 35 -3.24 -5.93 14.56
N ASP A 36 -4.27 -5.54 13.81
CA ASP A 36 -5.51 -6.31 13.64
C ASP A 36 -5.70 -6.83 12.20
N CYS A 37 -4.74 -6.55 11.31
CA CYS A 37 -4.76 -6.87 9.88
C CYS A 37 -6.04 -6.38 9.17
N LYS A 38 -6.69 -5.34 9.71
CA LYS A 38 -7.94 -4.83 9.17
C LYS A 38 -7.65 -3.95 7.96
N LEU A 39 -8.34 -4.20 6.84
CA LEU A 39 -8.33 -3.31 5.68
C LEU A 39 -9.03 -1.99 6.07
N ILE A 40 -8.25 -0.90 6.07
CA ILE A 40 -8.73 0.45 6.35
C ILE A 40 -9.24 1.10 5.08
N GLN A 41 -8.46 0.99 4.00
CA GLN A 41 -8.77 1.67 2.75
C GLN A 41 -8.24 0.89 1.55
N LYS A 42 -8.94 1.04 0.43
CA LYS A 42 -8.49 0.60 -0.90
C LYS A 42 -8.64 1.77 -1.85
N VAL A 43 -7.55 2.15 -2.51
CA VAL A 43 -7.51 3.29 -3.45
C VAL A 43 -6.94 2.81 -4.77
N GLU A 44 -7.61 3.15 -5.88
CA GLU A 44 -7.03 2.97 -7.21
C GLU A 44 -6.03 4.09 -7.49
N ILE A 45 -4.76 3.73 -7.71
CA ILE A 45 -3.68 4.68 -7.97
C ILE A 45 -3.39 4.74 -9.47
N PHE A 46 -3.35 3.58 -10.14
CA PHE A 46 -3.10 3.49 -11.57
C PHE A 46 -4.14 2.62 -12.26
N THR A 47 -4.92 3.21 -13.15
CA THR A 47 -5.89 2.44 -13.96
C THR A 47 -5.17 1.62 -15.03
N GLY A 48 -5.36 0.30 -14.98
CA GLY A 48 -4.79 -0.64 -15.96
C GLY A 48 -3.30 -0.93 -15.81
N GLN A 49 -2.63 -0.41 -14.77
CA GLN A 49 -1.19 -0.58 -14.54
C GLN A 49 -0.92 -1.10 -13.14
N LYS A 50 0.28 -1.63 -12.89
CA LYS A 50 0.65 -2.21 -11.59
C LYS A 50 1.48 -1.22 -10.77
N ILE A 51 1.27 -1.20 -9.45
CA ILE A 51 2.15 -0.49 -8.51
C ILE A 51 3.40 -1.34 -8.31
N HIS A 52 4.53 -0.89 -8.84
CA HIS A 52 5.82 -1.56 -8.74
C HIS A 52 6.60 -1.21 -7.47
N GLY A 53 6.34 -0.04 -6.88
CA GLY A 53 6.95 0.31 -5.60
C GLY A 53 6.23 1.41 -4.85
N ILE A 54 6.49 1.40 -3.54
CA ILE A 54 5.94 2.32 -2.54
C ILE A 54 7.14 2.83 -1.75
N ILE A 55 7.40 4.13 -1.79
CA ILE A 55 8.50 4.76 -1.05
C ILE A 55 7.88 5.74 -0.05
N PRO A 56 7.93 5.43 1.26
CA PRO A 56 7.44 6.35 2.27
C PRO A 56 8.41 7.51 2.47
N CYS A 57 7.89 8.71 2.71
CA CYS A 57 8.69 9.81 3.23
C CYS A 57 8.97 9.57 4.72
N SER A 58 10.20 9.74 5.17
CA SER A 58 10.57 9.56 6.58
C SER A 58 10.15 10.72 7.48
N ILE A 59 9.84 11.88 6.89
CA ILE A 59 9.59 13.14 7.62
C ILE A 59 8.11 13.53 7.57
N SER A 60 7.40 13.17 6.50
CA SER A 60 5.98 13.49 6.31
C SER A 60 5.14 12.22 6.15
N ARG A 61 3.81 12.38 6.10
CA ARG A 61 2.85 11.28 5.84
C ARG A 61 2.67 10.99 4.35
N ASP A 62 3.54 11.53 3.52
CA ASP A 62 3.51 11.30 2.08
C ASP A 62 4.15 9.97 1.73
N ILE A 63 3.59 9.34 0.70
CA ILE A 63 4.19 8.22 0.00
C ILE A 63 4.35 8.56 -1.47
N ILE A 64 5.41 8.04 -2.08
CA ILE A 64 5.61 8.03 -3.53
C ILE A 64 5.26 6.63 -4.02
N LEU A 65 4.35 6.58 -4.98
CA LEU A 65 3.91 5.36 -5.67
C LEU A 65 4.40 5.43 -7.10
N TYR A 66 4.99 4.36 -7.60
CA TYR A 66 5.39 4.28 -9.00
C TYR A 66 5.02 2.94 -9.64
N GLY A 67 4.68 3.01 -10.92
CA GLY A 67 4.21 1.90 -11.73
C GLY A 67 4.35 2.24 -13.20
N ASP A 68 4.93 1.32 -13.97
CA ASP A 68 5.31 1.53 -15.38
C ASP A 68 6.00 2.89 -15.63
N CYS A 69 5.32 3.84 -16.28
CA CYS A 69 5.85 5.17 -16.60
C CYS A 69 5.22 6.30 -15.75
N ASN A 70 4.50 5.96 -14.68
CA ASN A 70 3.78 6.90 -13.84
C ASN A 70 4.35 6.94 -12.43
N ILE A 71 4.38 8.15 -11.85
CA ILE A 71 4.79 8.41 -10.48
C ILE A 71 3.76 9.36 -9.86
N ILE A 72 3.26 9.01 -8.68
CA ILE A 72 2.28 9.82 -7.94
C ILE A 72 2.76 9.99 -6.50
N ARG A 73 2.53 11.17 -5.94
CA ARG A 73 2.65 11.45 -4.51
C ARG A 73 1.26 11.44 -3.89
N LEU A 74 1.09 10.71 -2.79
CA LEU A 74 -0.16 10.64 -2.05
C LEU A 74 0.09 10.93 -0.56
N ASP A 75 -0.75 11.77 0.02
CA ASP A 75 -0.78 12.00 1.47
C ASP A 75 -1.73 11.00 2.13
N ILE A 76 -1.21 10.26 3.10
CA ILE A 76 -1.99 9.27 3.84
C ILE A 76 -2.72 9.98 4.98
N ASN A 77 -3.95 10.43 4.70
CA ASN A 77 -4.87 10.96 5.70
C ASN A 77 -5.77 9.84 6.24
N SER A 78 -5.67 9.60 7.55
CA SER A 78 -6.51 8.71 8.34
C SER A 78 -7.94 9.20 8.48
#